data_AF-A0A1G1H5Z9-F1
#
_entry.id   AF-A0A1G1H5Z9-F1
#
_cell.length_a   1.000
_cell.length_b   1.000
_cell.length_c   1.000
_cell.angle_alpha   90.00
_cell.angle_beta   90.00
_cell.angle_gamma   90.00
#
_symmetry.space_group_name_H-M   'P 1'
#
loop_
_entity.id
_entity.type
_entity.pdbx_description
1 polymer ?
#
loop_
_entity_poly.entity_id
_entity_poly.type
_entity_poly.pdbx_seq_one_letter_code
_entity_poly.pdbx_strand_id
1 'polypeptide(L)'
;TALSGSVSVDDAVEILPSDIKSKVRGLHSHGKAIQIAYAGQRVAINLQGVEKEELKRGDAVVVPGRFMPTKIIDAKIELLRNSPDLKNKSLVHFHLVTSETIARVILYEKTELKPGETGYCQFRLQDPVVSTSGDRYIIRRFSPVETIGGGEIFDPSPPKRKQKDIVEILTVVEKGSLGDKISLKVLQSGLHGISVMALEGWTKAEIPAIKEAVATVRKNGILLIIEDVLIHKIVFEHFREKVLQTLKNFHAKNPLKSGMSKEELRAAFKIDPRLFGGLIASLDEVVMEKEIIRLKSFSTVFSQAEETLKTKILDLLQKNEFQPPSKEELSQSLKLDQKHLSDILKLMVKEGSLVRISDSMYLTSSVYHKMIDALKNFYGKKPEMTVAEFRDILGTTRKYALPILEYLDSNKTTLRVGDVRKLLLKS
;
A
#
# COMPACT_ATOMS: atom_id res chain seq x y z
N THR A 1 -38.18 -6.94 0.08
CA THR A 1 -38.33 -6.42 -1.30
C THR A 1 -36.97 -6.36 -1.92
N ALA A 2 -36.80 -6.86 -3.14
CA ALA A 2 -35.57 -6.68 -3.90
C ALA A 2 -35.53 -5.23 -4.43
N LEU A 3 -34.59 -4.41 -3.95
CA LEU A 3 -34.51 -3.00 -4.32
C LEU A 3 -33.80 -2.79 -5.66
N SER A 4 -32.74 -3.54 -5.90
CA SER A 4 -31.88 -3.43 -7.09
C SER A 4 -31.25 -4.79 -7.43
N GLY A 5 -30.78 -4.92 -8.67
CA GLY A 5 -30.07 -6.10 -9.16
C GLY A 5 -30.91 -7.39 -9.17
N SER A 6 -30.20 -8.51 -9.04
CA SER A 6 -30.78 -9.85 -8.99
C SER A 6 -30.03 -10.71 -7.98
N VAL A 7 -30.69 -11.75 -7.47
CA VAL A 7 -30.09 -12.77 -6.59
C VAL A 7 -30.62 -14.15 -6.99
N SER A 8 -29.73 -15.13 -7.05
CA SER A 8 -30.03 -16.51 -7.41
C SER A 8 -29.93 -17.43 -6.20
N VAL A 9 -30.55 -18.61 -6.30
CA VAL A 9 -30.25 -19.71 -5.38
C VAL A 9 -28.76 -20.03 -5.45
N ASP A 10 -28.17 -20.38 -4.31
CA ASP A 10 -26.74 -20.62 -4.11
C ASP A 10 -25.81 -19.39 -4.16
N ASP A 11 -26.35 -18.19 -4.37
CA ASP A 11 -25.53 -16.98 -4.27
C ASP A 11 -25.02 -16.76 -2.84
N ALA A 12 -23.75 -16.37 -2.71
CA ALA A 12 -23.19 -15.87 -1.47
C ALA A 12 -23.74 -14.46 -1.19
N VAL A 13 -24.18 -14.23 0.04
CA VAL A 13 -24.79 -12.96 0.47
C VAL A 13 -24.24 -12.54 1.82
N GLU A 14 -24.35 -11.25 2.10
CA GLU A 14 -24.01 -10.65 3.38
C GLU A 14 -25.22 -9.90 3.91
N ILE A 15 -25.47 -9.99 5.21
CA ILE A 15 -26.55 -9.27 5.89
C ILE A 15 -25.95 -8.11 6.66
N LEU A 16 -26.29 -6.90 6.22
CA LEU A 16 -25.83 -5.65 6.80
C LEU A 16 -26.95 -4.98 7.61
N PRO A 17 -26.64 -4.26 8.70
CA PRO A 17 -25.31 -3.85 9.15
C PRO A 17 -24.56 -4.86 10.04
N SER A 18 -25.17 -6.02 10.33
CA SER A 18 -24.64 -7.02 11.27
C SER A 18 -23.41 -7.81 10.78
N ASP A 19 -22.99 -7.64 9.52
CA ASP A 19 -21.86 -8.34 8.87
C ASP A 19 -21.97 -9.87 8.99
N ILE A 20 -23.18 -10.40 8.79
CA ILE A 20 -23.43 -11.84 8.82
C ILE A 20 -23.28 -12.40 7.41
N LYS A 21 -22.32 -13.29 7.20
CA LYS A 21 -22.11 -13.98 5.93
C LYS A 21 -23.02 -15.19 5.82
N SER A 22 -23.71 -15.31 4.69
CA SER A 22 -24.66 -16.40 4.45
C SER A 22 -24.68 -16.81 2.98
N LYS A 23 -25.56 -17.74 2.64
CA LYS A 23 -25.81 -18.26 1.30
C LYS A 23 -27.31 -18.43 1.08
N VAL A 24 -27.79 -18.13 -0.12
CA VAL A 24 -29.20 -18.31 -0.47
C VAL A 24 -29.48 -19.81 -0.68
N ARG A 25 -30.33 -20.40 0.17
CA ARG A 25 -30.79 -21.80 0.04
C ARG A 25 -32.02 -21.96 -0.85
N GLY A 26 -32.81 -20.90 -0.97
CA GLY A 26 -34.05 -20.94 -1.73
C GLY A 26 -34.71 -19.57 -1.79
N LEU A 27 -35.43 -19.33 -2.87
CA LEU A 27 -36.15 -18.08 -3.12
C LEU A 27 -37.61 -18.38 -3.42
N HIS A 28 -38.52 -17.57 -2.88
CA HIS A 28 -39.94 -17.64 -3.20
C HIS A 28 -40.49 -16.24 -3.51
N SER A 29 -41.38 -16.15 -4.49
CA SER A 29 -42.15 -14.94 -4.81
C SER A 29 -43.62 -15.33 -4.98
N HIS A 30 -44.53 -14.59 -4.33
CA HIS A 30 -45.97 -14.88 -4.32
C HIS A 30 -46.31 -16.36 -4.06
N GLY A 31 -45.60 -16.98 -3.10
CA GLY A 31 -45.82 -18.38 -2.70
C GLY A 31 -45.25 -19.43 -3.64
N LYS A 32 -44.60 -19.05 -4.75
CA LYS A 32 -43.96 -19.98 -5.70
C LYS A 32 -42.44 -19.95 -5.55
N ALA A 33 -41.81 -21.12 -5.62
CA ALA A 33 -40.36 -21.24 -5.67
C ALA A 33 -39.83 -20.66 -6.99
N ILE A 34 -38.74 -19.89 -6.90
CA ILE A 34 -38.06 -19.28 -8.04
C ILE A 34 -36.56 -19.54 -7.94
N GLN A 35 -35.85 -19.55 -9.07
CA GLN A 35 -34.40 -19.71 -9.11
C GLN A 35 -33.66 -18.38 -9.02
N ILE A 36 -34.26 -17.31 -9.58
CA ILE A 36 -33.68 -15.97 -9.62
C ILE A 36 -34.76 -14.96 -9.24
N ALA A 37 -34.41 -14.06 -8.34
CA ALA A 37 -35.20 -12.90 -7.96
C ALA A 37 -34.63 -11.63 -8.59
N TYR A 38 -35.51 -10.73 -9.02
CA TYR A 38 -35.14 -9.45 -9.64
C TYR A 38 -35.69 -8.26 -8.84
N ALA A 39 -35.05 -7.10 -9.03
CA ALA A 39 -35.50 -5.83 -8.48
C ALA A 39 -37.01 -5.57 -8.71
N GLY A 40 -37.66 -4.98 -7.72
CA GLY A 40 -39.11 -4.70 -7.70
C GLY A 40 -39.96 -5.83 -7.12
N GLN A 41 -39.41 -7.03 -6.94
CA GLN A 41 -40.17 -8.17 -6.42
C GLN A 41 -40.20 -8.22 -4.89
N ARG A 42 -41.31 -8.71 -4.32
CA ARG A 42 -41.37 -9.13 -2.91
C ARG A 42 -40.94 -10.59 -2.81
N VAL A 43 -39.74 -10.79 -2.28
CA VAL A 43 -39.07 -12.08 -2.26
C VAL A 43 -38.92 -12.56 -0.82
N ALA A 44 -39.24 -13.82 -0.57
CA ALA A 44 -38.82 -14.54 0.63
C ALA A 44 -37.51 -15.28 0.32
N ILE A 45 -36.49 -15.04 1.14
CA ILE A 45 -35.14 -15.60 0.96
C ILE A 45 -34.88 -16.55 2.13
N ASN A 46 -34.55 -17.80 1.83
CA ASN A 46 -34.07 -18.76 2.82
C ASN A 46 -32.54 -18.63 2.92
N LEU A 47 -32.04 -18.26 4.10
CA LEU A 47 -30.64 -17.96 4.36
C LEU A 47 -29.98 -19.13 5.12
N GLN A 48 -28.81 -19.55 4.66
CA GLN A 48 -28.05 -20.60 5.32
C GLN A 48 -27.43 -20.11 6.64
N GLY A 49 -27.71 -20.83 7.73
CA GLY A 49 -27.01 -20.63 9.00
C GLY A 49 -27.32 -19.30 9.68
N VAL A 50 -28.52 -18.75 9.43
CA VAL A 50 -28.99 -17.51 10.04
C VAL A 50 -30.29 -17.79 10.77
N GLU A 51 -30.31 -17.52 12.07
CA GLU A 51 -31.49 -17.63 12.91
C GLU A 51 -32.34 -16.35 12.84
N LYS A 52 -33.62 -16.45 13.19
CA LYS A 52 -34.56 -15.33 13.05
C LYS A 52 -34.21 -14.21 14.04
N GLU A 53 -33.71 -14.58 15.21
CA GLU A 53 -33.38 -13.71 16.33
C GLU A 53 -32.15 -12.83 16.04
N GLU A 54 -31.31 -13.25 15.09
CA GLU A 54 -30.14 -12.51 14.61
C GLU A 54 -30.54 -11.38 13.64
N LEU A 55 -31.76 -11.43 13.09
CA LEU A 55 -32.24 -10.50 12.07
C LEU A 55 -33.20 -9.46 12.65
N LYS A 56 -33.08 -8.23 12.14
CA LYS A 56 -33.95 -7.12 12.49
C LYS A 56 -34.53 -6.47 11.24
N ARG A 57 -35.69 -5.83 11.40
CA ARG A 57 -36.23 -4.99 10.35
C ARG A 57 -35.28 -3.82 10.11
N GLY A 58 -34.90 -3.62 8.84
CA GLY A 58 -33.86 -2.67 8.47
C GLY A 58 -32.58 -3.33 8.00
N ASP A 59 -32.39 -4.62 8.27
CA ASP A 59 -31.28 -5.39 7.73
C ASP A 59 -31.45 -5.57 6.22
N ALA A 60 -30.33 -5.46 5.50
CA ALA A 60 -30.26 -5.58 4.05
C ALA A 60 -29.43 -6.81 3.68
N VAL A 61 -30.01 -7.68 2.85
CA VAL A 61 -29.29 -8.78 2.21
C VAL A 61 -28.64 -8.24 0.93
N VAL A 62 -27.32 -8.27 0.86
CA VAL A 62 -26.54 -7.66 -0.22
C VAL A 62 -25.52 -8.63 -0.81
N VAL A 63 -24.98 -8.27 -1.97
CA VAL A 63 -23.78 -8.93 -2.52
C VAL A 63 -22.58 -8.56 -1.64
N PRO A 64 -21.78 -9.54 -1.18
CA PRO A 64 -20.68 -9.30 -0.26
C PRO A 64 -19.69 -8.25 -0.76
N GLY A 65 -19.32 -7.32 0.12
CA GLY A 65 -18.33 -6.26 -0.18
C GLY A 65 -18.78 -5.17 -1.17
N ARG A 66 -20.03 -5.18 -1.65
CA ARG A 66 -20.57 -4.14 -2.54
C ARG A 66 -21.09 -2.92 -1.78
N PHE A 67 -21.67 -3.13 -0.61
CA PHE A 67 -22.24 -2.06 0.23
C PHE A 67 -21.49 -1.97 1.54
N MET A 68 -21.55 -0.79 2.18
CA MET A 68 -20.96 -0.57 3.50
C MET A 68 -21.97 0.10 4.43
N PRO A 69 -22.14 -0.40 5.67
CA PRO A 69 -22.97 0.26 6.65
C PRO A 69 -22.34 1.57 7.11
N THR A 70 -23.15 2.60 7.30
CA THR A 70 -22.68 3.96 7.62
C THR A 70 -23.46 4.59 8.76
N LYS A 71 -22.79 5.44 9.54
CA LYS A 71 -23.44 6.33 10.52
C LYS A 71 -23.41 7.80 10.11
N ILE A 72 -22.83 8.12 8.95
CA ILE A 72 -22.68 9.49 8.48
C ILE A 72 -23.12 9.54 7.03
N ILE A 73 -24.05 10.44 6.73
CA ILE A 73 -24.61 10.59 5.38
C ILE A 73 -24.65 12.06 5.04
N ASP A 74 -24.13 12.43 3.88
CA ASP A 74 -24.34 13.77 3.31
C ASP A 74 -25.54 13.73 2.37
N ALA A 75 -26.42 14.71 2.50
CA ALA A 75 -27.73 14.70 1.86
C ALA A 75 -28.24 16.12 1.58
N LYS A 76 -29.17 16.22 0.63
CA LYS A 76 -30.01 17.39 0.46
C LYS A 76 -31.33 17.18 1.20
N ILE A 77 -31.70 18.13 2.03
CA ILE A 77 -32.94 18.14 2.80
C ILE A 77 -33.92 19.16 2.23
N GLU A 78 -35.19 18.80 2.20
CA GLU A 78 -36.34 19.65 1.90
C GLU A 78 -37.35 19.55 3.04
N LEU A 79 -37.71 20.70 3.64
CA LEU A 79 -38.75 20.77 4.66
C LEU A 79 -40.12 20.96 4.02
N LEU A 80 -41.14 20.33 4.62
CA LEU A 80 -42.52 20.56 4.24
C LEU A 80 -42.93 22.00 4.57
N ARG A 81 -43.83 22.58 3.77
CA ARG A 81 -44.33 23.96 3.99
C ARG A 81 -45.03 24.16 5.34
N ASN A 82 -45.55 23.08 5.92
CA ASN A 82 -46.27 23.10 7.20
C ASN A 82 -45.44 22.48 8.34
N SER A 83 -44.14 22.24 8.14
CA SER A 83 -43.26 21.79 9.22
C SER A 83 -42.97 22.94 10.20
N PRO A 84 -42.48 22.67 11.40
CA PRO A 84 -41.76 23.68 12.16
C PRO A 84 -40.35 23.90 11.60
N ASP A 85 -39.69 24.95 12.10
CA ASP A 85 -38.29 25.23 11.82
C ASP A 85 -37.38 24.08 12.26
N LEU A 86 -36.42 23.72 11.41
CA LEU A 86 -35.38 22.75 11.74
C LEU A 86 -34.09 23.47 12.11
N LYS A 87 -33.78 23.53 13.41
CA LYS A 87 -32.52 24.10 13.89
C LYS A 87 -31.35 23.16 13.62
N ASN A 88 -30.17 23.73 13.40
CA ASN A 88 -28.94 22.95 13.28
C ASN A 88 -28.70 22.13 14.57
N LYS A 89 -28.20 20.90 14.41
CA LYS A 89 -27.99 19.89 15.46
C LYS A 89 -29.26 19.33 16.10
N SER A 90 -30.44 19.56 15.52
CA SER A 90 -31.69 18.93 15.97
C SER A 90 -31.65 17.41 15.79
N LEU A 91 -32.38 16.70 16.65
CA LEU A 91 -32.62 15.26 16.52
C LEU A 91 -33.90 15.02 15.72
N VAL A 92 -33.86 14.02 14.84
CA VAL A 92 -34.99 13.58 14.01
C VAL A 92 -35.03 12.05 13.97
N HIS A 93 -36.21 11.47 13.75
CA HIS A 93 -36.31 10.10 13.26
C HIS A 93 -36.00 10.10 11.77
N PHE A 94 -35.02 9.33 11.36
CA PHE A 94 -34.59 9.16 9.99
C PHE A 94 -35.09 7.82 9.47
N HIS A 95 -35.88 7.86 8.41
CA HIS A 95 -36.44 6.68 7.76
C HIS A 95 -35.84 6.52 6.38
N LEU A 96 -35.22 5.37 6.15
CA LEU A 96 -34.65 4.97 4.87
C LEU A 96 -35.09 3.55 4.57
N VAL A 97 -35.86 3.36 3.49
CA VAL A 97 -36.44 2.07 3.13
C VAL A 97 -37.18 1.44 4.33
N THR A 98 -36.67 0.35 4.90
CA THR A 98 -37.24 -0.35 6.06
C THR A 98 -36.53 -0.03 7.37
N SER A 99 -35.45 0.76 7.31
CA SER A 99 -34.64 1.15 8.46
C SER A 99 -35.17 2.42 9.09
N GLU A 100 -35.18 2.45 10.42
CA GLU A 100 -35.51 3.62 11.23
C GLU A 100 -34.38 3.80 12.26
N THR A 101 -33.84 5.01 12.35
CA THR A 101 -32.82 5.38 13.35
C THR A 101 -33.02 6.82 13.78
N ILE A 102 -32.56 7.16 14.98
CA ILE A 102 -32.40 8.56 15.37
C ILE A 102 -31.19 9.14 14.61
N ALA A 103 -31.33 10.38 14.14
CA ALA A 103 -30.28 11.11 13.46
C ALA A 103 -30.16 12.53 14.01
N ARG A 104 -28.92 13.02 14.11
CA ARG A 104 -28.63 14.43 14.33
C ARG A 104 -28.38 15.12 13.00
N VAL A 105 -29.13 16.18 12.72
CA VAL A 105 -29.00 16.96 11.48
C VAL A 105 -27.94 18.04 11.66
N ILE A 106 -26.93 18.07 10.81
CA ILE A 106 -25.91 19.11 10.77
C ILE A 106 -26.07 19.88 9.47
N LEU A 107 -26.58 21.11 9.57
CA LEU A 107 -26.74 22.01 8.44
C LEU A 107 -25.39 22.65 8.07
N TYR A 108 -25.07 22.68 6.78
CA TYR A 108 -23.78 23.19 6.31
C TYR A 108 -23.74 24.70 6.12
N GLU A 109 -24.80 25.28 5.56
CA GLU A 109 -24.84 26.70 5.15
C GLU A 109 -25.61 27.59 6.12
N LYS A 110 -26.55 27.00 6.87
CA LYS A 110 -27.51 27.73 7.70
C LYS A 110 -27.48 27.24 9.15
N THR A 111 -27.89 28.10 10.07
CA THR A 111 -28.13 27.74 11.48
C THR A 111 -29.52 27.12 11.69
N GLU A 112 -30.44 27.32 10.76
CA GLU A 112 -31.78 26.73 10.74
C GLU A 112 -32.36 26.70 9.31
N LEU A 113 -33.34 25.82 9.08
CA LEU A 113 -34.16 25.78 7.87
C LEU A 113 -35.61 26.13 8.23
N LYS A 114 -36.21 27.03 7.45
CA LYS A 114 -37.62 27.40 7.56
C LYS A 114 -38.51 26.45 6.75
N PRO A 115 -39.83 26.42 7.02
CA PRO A 115 -40.75 25.53 6.31
C PRO A 115 -40.74 25.82 4.81
N GLY A 116 -40.70 24.76 3.99
CA GLY A 116 -40.57 24.87 2.54
C GLY A 116 -39.16 25.16 2.01
N GLU A 117 -38.17 25.39 2.88
CA GLU A 117 -36.79 25.58 2.44
C GLU A 117 -36.08 24.26 2.15
N THR A 118 -35.04 24.38 1.33
CA THR A 118 -34.06 23.32 1.09
C THR A 118 -32.68 23.72 1.61
N GLY A 119 -31.83 22.72 1.83
CA GLY A 119 -30.43 22.95 2.16
C GLY A 119 -29.61 21.68 2.12
N TYR A 120 -28.29 21.83 2.21
CA TYR A 120 -27.37 20.71 2.37
C TYR A 120 -27.12 20.41 3.84
N CYS A 121 -27.09 19.12 4.17
CA CYS A 121 -26.88 18.66 5.53
C CYS A 121 -26.09 17.36 5.60
N GLN A 122 -25.61 17.07 6.79
CA GLN A 122 -25.09 15.78 7.19
C GLN A 122 -25.95 15.19 8.29
N PHE A 123 -26.37 13.95 8.11
CA PHE A 123 -26.96 13.16 9.18
C PHE A 123 -25.87 12.39 9.91
N ARG A 124 -25.86 12.51 11.23
CA ARG A 124 -25.12 11.59 12.11
C ARG A 124 -26.12 10.67 12.77
N LEU A 125 -26.09 9.41 12.37
CA LEU A 125 -27.02 8.37 12.77
C LEU A 125 -26.56 7.72 14.07
N GLN A 126 -27.52 7.39 14.92
CA GLN A 126 -27.27 6.60 16.13
C GLN A 126 -26.86 5.17 15.74
N ASP A 127 -27.68 4.53 14.92
CA ASP A 127 -27.47 3.18 14.42
C ASP A 127 -27.06 3.22 12.93
N PRO A 128 -26.20 2.28 12.48
CA PRO A 128 -25.75 2.27 11.12
C PRO A 128 -26.87 1.86 10.16
N VAL A 129 -26.89 2.43 8.96
CA VAL A 129 -27.81 2.05 7.88
C VAL A 129 -27.04 1.68 6.62
N VAL A 130 -27.70 0.95 5.72
CA VAL A 130 -27.18 0.66 4.39
C VAL A 130 -27.89 1.59 3.41
N SER A 131 -27.12 2.38 2.68
CA SER A 131 -27.65 3.40 1.77
C SER A 131 -26.77 3.60 0.56
N THR A 132 -27.36 4.20 -0.46
CA THR A 132 -26.73 4.48 -1.74
C THR A 132 -26.97 5.94 -2.14
N SER A 133 -26.04 6.53 -2.88
CA SER A 133 -26.21 7.85 -3.49
C SER A 133 -27.38 7.83 -4.47
N GLY A 134 -28.35 8.73 -4.27
CA GLY A 134 -29.63 8.79 -4.97
C GLY A 134 -30.81 8.17 -4.20
N ASP A 135 -30.58 7.61 -3.02
CA ASP A 135 -31.68 7.11 -2.18
C ASP A 135 -32.49 8.25 -1.57
N ARG A 136 -33.81 8.06 -1.55
CA ARG A 136 -34.73 9.00 -0.89
C ARG A 136 -34.99 8.58 0.54
N TYR A 137 -35.07 9.56 1.42
CA TYR A 137 -35.36 9.36 2.83
C TYR A 137 -36.47 10.30 3.30
N ILE A 138 -37.05 9.97 4.45
CA ILE A 138 -38.04 10.80 5.15
C ILE A 138 -37.49 11.10 6.53
N ILE A 139 -37.72 12.32 7.01
CA ILE A 139 -37.44 12.70 8.40
C ILE A 139 -38.73 13.06 9.13
N ARG A 140 -38.80 12.62 10.38
CA ARG A 140 -39.87 12.96 11.30
C ARG A 140 -39.30 13.64 12.53
N ARG A 141 -40.06 14.52 13.14
CA ARG A 141 -39.70 15.13 14.42
C ARG A 141 -39.49 14.08 15.49
N PHE A 142 -38.58 14.40 16.41
CA PHE A 142 -38.34 13.61 17.60
C PHE A 142 -39.56 13.56 18.52
N SER A 143 -40.26 14.69 18.70
CA SER A 143 -41.52 14.75 19.44
C SER A 143 -42.32 16.03 19.15
N PRO A 144 -43.66 15.94 18.97
CA PRO A 144 -44.39 14.72 18.60
C PRO A 144 -43.91 14.17 17.24
N VAL A 145 -44.22 12.90 16.98
CA VAL A 145 -43.70 12.16 15.81
C VAL A 145 -44.51 12.51 14.56
N GLU A 146 -44.17 13.61 13.92
CA GLU A 146 -44.76 14.08 12.65
C GLU A 146 -43.72 14.14 11.53
N THR A 147 -44.14 13.85 10.30
CA THR A 147 -43.27 14.02 9.13
C THR A 147 -43.02 15.50 8.89
N ILE A 148 -41.75 15.90 8.83
CA ILE A 148 -41.34 17.30 8.66
C ILE A 148 -40.62 17.56 7.35
N GLY A 149 -40.13 16.52 6.68
CA GLY A 149 -39.38 16.68 5.45
C GLY A 149 -38.84 15.36 4.93
N GLY A 150 -37.98 15.48 3.93
CA GLY A 150 -37.29 14.36 3.32
C GLY A 150 -36.18 14.88 2.43
N GLY A 151 -35.68 14.02 1.55
CA GLY A 151 -34.65 14.44 0.63
C GLY A 151 -33.97 13.29 -0.08
N GLU A 152 -32.77 13.57 -0.57
CA GLU A 152 -31.95 12.64 -1.32
C GLU A 152 -30.56 12.52 -0.70
N ILE A 153 -30.08 11.28 -0.59
CA ILE A 153 -28.73 10.95 -0.14
C ILE A 153 -27.75 11.24 -1.25
N PHE A 154 -26.73 12.04 -0.97
CA PHE A 154 -25.70 12.41 -1.94
C PHE A 154 -24.43 11.57 -1.77
N ASP A 155 -23.99 11.39 -0.53
CA ASP A 155 -22.89 10.48 -0.23
C ASP A 155 -23.23 9.62 1.01
N PRO A 156 -23.39 8.30 0.85
CA PRO A 156 -23.64 7.40 1.98
C PRO A 156 -22.40 7.18 2.85
N SER A 157 -21.19 7.54 2.41
CA SER A 157 -19.98 7.37 3.21
C SER A 157 -19.01 8.53 2.97
N PRO A 158 -19.33 9.74 3.45
CA PRO A 158 -18.51 10.92 3.25
C PRO A 158 -17.23 10.85 4.10
N PRO A 159 -16.06 11.25 3.57
CA PRO A 159 -14.85 11.38 4.36
C PRO A 159 -14.98 12.50 5.40
N LYS A 160 -14.12 12.48 6.42
CA LYS A 160 -14.00 13.62 7.35
C LYS A 160 -13.43 14.83 6.61
N ARG A 161 -14.15 15.94 6.60
CA ARG A 161 -13.77 17.17 5.87
C ARG A 161 -14.12 18.46 6.62
N LYS A 162 -13.46 19.55 6.24
CA LYS A 162 -13.76 20.91 6.71
C LYS A 162 -15.01 21.43 6.01
N GLN A 163 -15.77 22.26 6.70
CA GLN A 163 -17.10 22.71 6.26
C GLN A 163 -17.10 23.56 4.98
N LYS A 164 -16.00 24.29 4.70
CA LYS A 164 -15.91 25.25 3.59
C LYS A 164 -15.98 24.63 2.19
N ASP A 165 -15.46 23.42 2.02
CA ASP A 165 -15.35 22.79 0.68
C ASP A 165 -16.62 22.00 0.30
N ILE A 166 -17.59 21.90 1.21
CA ILE A 166 -18.70 20.96 1.10
C ILE A 166 -19.75 21.40 0.08
N VAL A 167 -20.01 22.71 -0.03
CA VAL A 167 -21.08 23.22 -0.91
C VAL A 167 -20.74 22.99 -2.38
N GLU A 168 -19.50 23.28 -2.77
CA GLU A 168 -19.03 23.03 -4.14
C GLU A 168 -19.09 21.53 -4.47
N ILE A 169 -18.63 20.68 -3.55
CA ILE A 169 -18.70 19.21 -3.65
C ILE A 169 -20.14 18.74 -3.85
N LEU A 170 -21.06 19.16 -2.97
CA LEU A 170 -22.45 18.69 -3.01
C LEU A 170 -23.19 19.24 -4.23
N THR A 171 -22.82 20.41 -4.72
CA THR A 171 -23.34 20.95 -5.99
C THR A 171 -22.91 20.08 -7.17
N VAL A 172 -21.67 19.60 -7.20
CA VAL A 172 -21.20 18.63 -8.21
C VAL A 172 -21.94 17.30 -8.05
N VAL A 173 -22.19 16.83 -6.82
CA VAL A 173 -22.97 15.59 -6.61
C VAL A 173 -24.43 15.74 -7.05
N GLU A 174 -25.03 16.91 -6.86
CA GLU A 174 -26.39 17.19 -7.29
C GLU A 174 -26.50 17.26 -8.83
N LYS A 175 -25.65 18.07 -9.47
CA LYS A 175 -25.83 18.47 -10.88
C LYS A 175 -24.86 17.83 -11.87
N GLY A 176 -23.80 17.20 -11.39
CA GLY A 176 -22.76 16.60 -12.23
C GLY A 176 -23.23 15.33 -12.94
N SER A 177 -22.52 14.97 -14.00
CA SER A 177 -22.71 13.68 -14.68
C SER A 177 -22.30 12.52 -13.78
N LEU A 178 -22.69 11.29 -14.14
CA LEU A 178 -22.23 10.10 -13.41
C LEU A 178 -20.69 10.02 -13.36
N GLY A 179 -20.01 10.41 -14.45
CA GLY A 179 -18.54 10.48 -14.49
C GLY A 179 -17.97 11.48 -13.50
N ASP A 180 -18.56 12.67 -13.38
CA ASP A 180 -18.13 13.69 -12.42
C ASP A 180 -18.30 13.21 -10.98
N LYS A 181 -19.45 12.60 -10.68
CA LYS A 181 -19.76 12.03 -9.36
C LYS A 181 -18.77 10.93 -8.98
N ILE A 182 -18.48 10.01 -9.90
CA ILE A 182 -17.50 8.94 -9.71
C ILE A 182 -16.10 9.52 -9.50
N SER A 183 -15.67 10.44 -10.36
CA SER A 183 -14.35 11.08 -10.25
C SER A 183 -14.17 11.74 -8.88
N LEU A 184 -15.19 12.48 -8.43
CA LEU A 184 -15.20 13.13 -7.13
C LEU A 184 -15.17 12.12 -5.98
N LYS A 185 -15.93 11.02 -6.07
CA LYS A 185 -15.90 9.97 -5.04
C LYS A 185 -14.54 9.30 -4.93
N VAL A 186 -13.90 8.99 -6.06
CA VAL A 186 -12.56 8.40 -6.08
C VAL A 186 -11.53 9.38 -5.51
N LEU A 187 -11.61 10.66 -5.88
CA LEU A 187 -10.76 11.71 -5.32
C LEU A 187 -10.86 11.77 -3.79
N GLN A 188 -12.09 11.73 -3.27
CA GLN A 188 -12.39 11.78 -1.84
C GLN A 188 -11.94 10.53 -1.06
N SER A 189 -11.79 9.40 -1.75
CA SER A 189 -11.29 8.15 -1.16
C SER A 189 -9.77 8.19 -0.93
N GLY A 190 -9.08 9.20 -1.49
CA GLY A 190 -7.66 9.42 -1.28
C GLY A 190 -6.83 8.21 -1.73
N LEU A 191 -5.74 7.94 -1.01
CA LEU A 191 -4.78 6.91 -1.41
C LEU A 191 -5.26 5.47 -1.23
N HIS A 192 -6.33 5.26 -0.46
CA HIS A 192 -6.97 3.94 -0.36
C HIS A 192 -7.81 3.62 -1.60
N GLY A 193 -8.19 4.65 -2.35
CA GLY A 193 -9.04 4.52 -3.53
C GLY A 193 -10.39 3.88 -3.23
N ILE A 194 -11.04 3.40 -4.28
CA ILE A 194 -12.30 2.68 -4.20
C ILE A 194 -12.31 1.56 -5.24
N SER A 195 -12.76 0.37 -4.86
CA SER A 195 -12.92 -0.73 -5.83
C SER A 195 -14.11 -0.46 -6.74
N VAL A 196 -14.10 -1.03 -7.95
CA VAL A 196 -15.26 -0.93 -8.86
C VAL A 196 -16.51 -1.52 -8.20
N MET A 197 -16.36 -2.61 -7.44
CA MET A 197 -17.47 -3.25 -6.73
C MET A 197 -18.05 -2.36 -5.62
N ALA A 198 -17.22 -1.65 -4.86
CA ALA A 198 -17.72 -0.70 -3.87
C ALA A 198 -18.40 0.51 -4.54
N LEU A 199 -17.92 0.94 -5.71
CA LEU A 199 -18.54 2.00 -6.49
C LEU A 199 -19.93 1.57 -7.01
N GLU A 200 -20.11 0.30 -7.39
CA GLU A 200 -21.41 -0.28 -7.79
C GLU A 200 -22.47 -0.20 -6.68
N GLY A 201 -22.09 -0.33 -5.40
CA GLY A 201 -23.02 -0.15 -4.28
C GLY A 201 -23.13 1.31 -3.79
N TRP A 202 -22.18 2.16 -4.15
CA TRP A 202 -22.16 3.56 -3.74
C TRP A 202 -23.20 4.41 -4.47
N THR A 203 -23.55 4.11 -5.72
CA THR A 203 -24.52 4.88 -6.52
C THR A 203 -25.68 4.02 -7.03
N LYS A 204 -26.85 4.62 -7.18
CA LYS A 204 -28.07 3.95 -7.66
C LYS A 204 -28.06 3.70 -9.19
N ALA A 205 -27.00 4.11 -9.88
CA ALA A 205 -26.85 3.88 -11.31
C ALA A 205 -26.71 2.38 -11.64
N GLU A 206 -27.14 2.01 -12.85
CA GLU A 206 -26.99 0.64 -13.36
C GLU A 206 -25.51 0.28 -13.58
N ILE A 207 -25.13 -0.96 -13.27
CA ILE A 207 -23.74 -1.44 -13.38
C ILE A 207 -23.11 -1.17 -14.76
N PRO A 208 -23.78 -1.39 -15.90
CA PRO A 208 -23.23 -1.05 -17.22
C PRO A 208 -22.89 0.44 -17.36
N ALA A 209 -23.75 1.33 -16.88
CA ALA A 209 -23.52 2.77 -16.93
C ALA A 209 -22.36 3.20 -16.03
N ILE A 210 -22.21 2.58 -14.85
CA ILE A 210 -21.06 2.82 -13.96
C ILE A 210 -19.75 2.41 -14.68
N LYS A 211 -19.72 1.24 -15.31
CA LYS A 211 -18.54 0.74 -16.04
C LYS A 211 -18.18 1.64 -17.22
N GLU A 212 -19.17 2.10 -17.98
CA GLU A 212 -18.97 3.05 -19.09
C GLU A 212 -18.43 4.40 -18.60
N ALA A 213 -19.00 4.93 -17.51
CA ALA A 213 -18.53 6.17 -16.90
C ALA A 213 -17.09 6.04 -16.40
N VAL A 214 -16.75 4.96 -15.69
CA VAL A 214 -15.37 4.67 -15.25
C VAL A 214 -14.43 4.58 -16.45
N ALA A 215 -14.81 3.87 -17.51
CA ALA A 215 -14.00 3.75 -18.72
C ALA A 215 -13.75 5.10 -19.40
N THR A 216 -14.79 5.94 -19.48
CA THR A 216 -14.70 7.29 -20.05
C THR A 216 -13.77 8.19 -19.25
N VAL A 217 -13.96 8.24 -17.92
CA VAL A 217 -13.12 9.07 -17.04
C VAL A 217 -11.67 8.57 -17.03
N ARG A 218 -11.44 7.25 -17.13
CA ARG A 218 -10.11 6.66 -17.28
C ARG A 218 -9.45 7.02 -18.61
N LYS A 219 -10.20 6.99 -19.71
CA LYS A 219 -9.72 7.40 -21.05
C LYS A 219 -9.25 8.85 -21.06
N ASN A 220 -9.90 9.70 -20.28
CA ASN A 220 -9.51 11.11 -20.10
C ASN A 220 -8.29 11.29 -19.16
N GLY A 221 -7.72 10.19 -18.64
CA GLY A 221 -6.55 10.21 -17.76
C GLY A 221 -6.81 10.74 -16.36
N ILE A 222 -8.07 10.82 -15.92
CA ILE A 222 -8.44 11.35 -14.60
C ILE A 222 -8.34 10.26 -13.52
N LEU A 223 -8.67 9.02 -13.89
CA LEU A 223 -8.59 7.86 -13.00
C LEU A 223 -7.52 6.88 -13.48
N LEU A 224 -6.85 6.26 -12.53
CA LEU A 224 -5.95 5.12 -12.71
C LEU A 224 -6.58 3.90 -12.04
N ILE A 225 -6.31 2.71 -12.59
CA ILE A 225 -6.64 1.45 -11.94
C ILE A 225 -5.33 0.81 -11.52
N ILE A 226 -5.14 0.66 -10.21
CA ILE A 226 -4.02 -0.06 -9.62
C ILE A 226 -4.59 -1.31 -8.98
N GLU A 227 -4.19 -2.48 -9.45
CA GLU A 227 -4.85 -3.75 -9.11
C GLU A 227 -6.35 -3.70 -9.49
N ASP A 228 -7.24 -3.67 -8.51
CA ASP A 228 -8.70 -3.58 -8.62
C ASP A 228 -9.27 -2.28 -8.01
N VAL A 229 -8.38 -1.34 -7.67
CA VAL A 229 -8.70 -0.09 -6.97
C VAL A 229 -8.56 1.10 -7.91
N LEU A 230 -9.61 1.92 -7.98
CA LEU A 230 -9.59 3.20 -8.66
C LEU A 230 -8.89 4.24 -7.79
N ILE A 231 -7.90 4.93 -8.37
CA ILE A 231 -7.16 6.02 -7.75
C ILE A 231 -7.27 7.25 -8.64
N HIS A 232 -7.52 8.40 -8.04
CA HIS A 232 -7.60 9.66 -8.78
C HIS A 232 -6.19 10.15 -9.14
N LYS A 233 -5.99 10.65 -10.37
CA LYS A 233 -4.68 11.12 -10.84
C LYS A 233 -4.04 12.16 -9.93
N ILE A 234 -4.81 13.15 -9.47
CA ILE A 234 -4.34 14.15 -8.51
C ILE A 234 -3.74 13.46 -7.26
N VAL A 235 -4.43 12.47 -6.70
CA VAL A 235 -3.98 11.75 -5.50
C VAL A 235 -2.70 10.96 -5.80
N PHE A 236 -2.66 10.31 -6.96
CA PHE A 236 -1.48 9.56 -7.41
C PHE A 236 -0.26 10.46 -7.58
N GLU A 237 -0.40 11.63 -8.20
CA GLU A 237 0.72 12.57 -8.37
C GLU A 237 1.24 13.10 -7.02
N HIS A 238 0.36 13.44 -6.08
CA HIS A 238 0.79 13.83 -4.74
C HIS A 238 1.54 12.69 -4.02
N PHE A 239 1.09 11.45 -4.22
CA PHE A 239 1.82 10.28 -3.70
C PHE A 239 3.18 10.11 -4.36
N ARG A 240 3.25 10.21 -5.69
CA ARG A 240 4.49 10.16 -6.46
C ARG A 240 5.47 11.22 -5.96
N GLU A 241 5.07 12.49 -5.88
CA GLU A 241 5.93 13.57 -5.36
C GLU A 241 6.46 13.28 -3.97
N LYS A 242 5.59 12.82 -3.06
CA LYS A 242 5.97 12.49 -1.69
C LYS A 242 6.95 11.32 -1.63
N VAL A 243 6.72 10.26 -2.42
CA VAL A 243 7.65 9.12 -2.54
C VAL A 243 9.01 9.59 -3.05
N LEU A 244 9.05 10.35 -4.14
CA LEU A 244 10.29 10.85 -4.71
C LEU A 244 11.05 11.73 -3.72
N GLN A 245 10.36 12.61 -3.00
CA GLN A 245 10.98 13.45 -1.99
C GLN A 245 11.53 12.64 -0.81
N THR A 246 10.77 11.64 -0.34
CA THR A 246 11.22 10.76 0.75
C THR A 246 12.45 9.96 0.33
N LEU A 247 12.48 9.40 -0.88
CA LEU A 247 13.64 8.66 -1.39
C LEU A 247 14.86 9.58 -1.59
N LYS A 248 14.68 10.79 -2.15
CA LYS A 248 15.76 11.79 -2.25
C LYS A 248 16.39 12.09 -0.89
N ASN A 249 15.55 12.35 0.12
CA ASN A 249 16.01 12.63 1.48
C ASN A 249 16.70 11.41 2.11
N PHE A 250 16.20 10.20 1.85
CA PHE A 250 16.80 8.96 2.35
C PHE A 250 18.20 8.74 1.77
N HIS A 251 18.36 8.87 0.44
CA HIS A 251 19.65 8.70 -0.22
C HIS A 251 20.67 9.75 0.23
N ALA A 252 20.26 11.02 0.39
CA ALA A 252 21.15 12.07 0.89
C ALA A 252 21.66 11.79 2.31
N LYS A 253 20.82 11.17 3.16
CA LYS A 253 21.20 10.77 4.53
C LYS A 253 21.93 9.43 4.62
N ASN A 254 21.78 8.56 3.63
CA ASN A 254 22.36 7.21 3.62
C ASN A 254 22.99 6.86 2.25
N PRO A 255 24.07 7.54 1.82
CA PRO A 255 24.66 7.32 0.48
C PRO A 255 25.11 5.88 0.22
N LEU A 256 25.54 5.17 1.27
CA LEU A 256 26.03 3.79 1.19
C LEU A 256 24.92 2.72 1.17
N LYS A 257 23.67 3.09 1.50
CA LYS A 257 22.57 2.13 1.46
C LYS A 257 22.05 2.01 0.04
N SER A 258 21.92 0.78 -0.44
CA SER A 258 21.39 0.47 -1.78
C SER A 258 19.97 0.99 -2.04
N GLY A 259 19.18 1.26 -0.99
CA GLY A 259 17.88 1.92 -1.07
C GLY A 259 17.16 1.89 0.28
N MET A 260 15.94 2.41 0.29
CA MET A 260 15.06 2.44 1.46
C MET A 260 14.28 1.12 1.59
N SER A 261 13.95 0.71 2.81
CA SER A 261 13.08 -0.46 3.02
C SER A 261 11.67 -0.19 2.48
N LYS A 262 11.10 -1.18 1.77
CA LYS A 262 9.72 -1.14 1.26
C LYS A 262 8.72 -0.89 2.39
N GLU A 263 8.89 -1.58 3.50
CA GLU A 263 8.00 -1.48 4.66
C GLU A 263 8.14 -0.13 5.37
N GLU A 264 9.37 0.40 5.47
CA GLU A 264 9.62 1.72 6.04
C GLU A 264 8.91 2.82 5.23
N LEU A 265 8.98 2.74 3.89
CA LEU A 265 8.29 3.69 3.02
C LEU A 265 6.78 3.51 3.10
N ARG A 266 6.27 2.27 3.05
CA ARG A 266 4.82 1.96 3.13
C ARG A 266 4.20 2.47 4.43
N ALA A 267 4.87 2.27 5.56
CA ALA A 267 4.40 2.69 6.88
C ALA A 267 4.09 4.20 6.95
N ALA A 268 4.78 5.03 6.16
CA ALA A 268 4.53 6.46 6.08
C ALA A 268 3.20 6.84 5.39
N PHE A 269 2.63 5.92 4.61
CA PHE A 269 1.38 6.14 3.85
C PHE A 269 0.17 5.40 4.43
N LYS A 270 0.39 4.38 5.29
CA LYS A 270 -0.68 3.56 5.92
C LYS A 270 -1.62 2.87 4.91
N ILE A 271 -1.08 2.46 3.77
CA ILE A 271 -1.80 1.75 2.70
C ILE A 271 -1.55 0.24 2.82
N ASP A 272 -2.47 -0.60 2.36
CA ASP A 272 -2.26 -2.03 2.32
C ASP A 272 -1.03 -2.41 1.45
N PRO A 273 -0.35 -3.54 1.73
CA PRO A 273 0.87 -3.92 1.03
C PRO A 273 0.69 -4.17 -0.47
N ARG A 274 -0.48 -4.63 -0.90
CA ARG A 274 -0.76 -4.99 -2.30
C ARG A 274 -0.92 -3.73 -3.13
N LEU A 275 -1.80 -2.82 -2.71
CA LEU A 275 -2.01 -1.53 -3.36
C LEU A 275 -0.74 -0.68 -3.33
N PHE A 276 0.01 -0.67 -2.23
CA PHE A 276 1.30 0.02 -2.17
C PHE A 276 2.30 -0.54 -3.20
N GLY A 277 2.37 -1.87 -3.34
CA GLY A 277 3.18 -2.53 -4.35
C GLY A 277 2.82 -2.07 -5.77
N GLY A 278 1.53 -2.10 -6.11
CA GLY A 278 1.04 -1.65 -7.42
C GLY A 278 1.26 -0.16 -7.67
N LEU A 279 1.08 0.68 -6.65
CA LEU A 279 1.34 2.12 -6.73
C LEU A 279 2.80 2.41 -7.04
N ILE A 280 3.74 1.77 -6.33
CA ILE A 280 5.18 1.95 -6.58
C ILE A 280 5.58 1.36 -7.94
N ALA A 281 5.02 0.21 -8.35
CA ALA A 281 5.29 -0.39 -9.65
C ALA A 281 4.83 0.50 -10.82
N SER A 282 3.88 1.40 -10.57
CA SER A 282 3.39 2.40 -11.54
C SER A 282 4.26 3.65 -11.61
N LEU A 283 5.34 3.75 -10.81
CA LEU A 283 6.27 4.87 -10.83
C LEU A 283 7.48 4.54 -11.69
N ASP A 284 7.60 5.21 -12.83
CA ASP A 284 8.72 5.04 -13.74
C ASP A 284 10.05 5.55 -13.18
N GLU A 285 10.08 6.37 -12.15
CA GLU A 285 11.32 6.91 -11.58
C GLU A 285 11.91 6.01 -10.49
N VAL A 286 11.21 4.95 -10.11
CA VAL A 286 11.53 4.12 -8.95
C VAL A 286 11.88 2.70 -9.40
N VAL A 287 12.81 2.08 -8.68
CA VAL A 287 13.12 0.65 -8.81
C VAL A 287 12.78 -0.03 -7.50
N MET A 288 12.00 -1.11 -7.59
CA MET A 288 11.73 -2.02 -6.47
C MET A 288 12.50 -3.31 -6.70
N GLU A 289 13.44 -3.61 -5.81
CA GLU A 289 14.24 -4.85 -5.81
C GLU A 289 14.05 -5.56 -4.47
N LYS A 290 13.29 -6.67 -4.46
CA LYS A 290 12.92 -7.41 -3.24
C LYS A 290 12.25 -6.48 -2.21
N GLU A 291 12.94 -6.24 -1.08
CA GLU A 291 12.47 -5.40 0.03
C GLU A 291 13.03 -3.97 -0.02
N ILE A 292 13.69 -3.59 -1.12
CA ILE A 292 14.37 -2.30 -1.25
C ILE A 292 13.73 -1.48 -2.37
N ILE A 293 13.54 -0.19 -2.10
CA ILE A 293 13.04 0.81 -3.02
C ILE A 293 14.09 1.92 -3.17
N ARG A 294 14.42 2.28 -4.41
CA ARG A 294 15.35 3.37 -4.72
C ARG A 294 14.91 4.13 -5.96
N LEU A 295 15.47 5.32 -6.17
CA LEU A 295 15.29 6.06 -7.41
C LEU A 295 16.13 5.40 -8.51
N LYS A 296 15.62 5.36 -9.75
CA LYS A 296 16.37 4.89 -10.92
C LYS A 296 17.67 5.66 -11.12
N SER A 297 17.66 6.97 -10.84
CA SER A 297 18.83 7.83 -10.91
C SER A 297 19.83 7.64 -9.76
N PHE A 298 19.47 6.89 -8.72
CA PHE A 298 20.37 6.61 -7.61
C PHE A 298 21.16 5.33 -7.88
N SER A 299 22.46 5.51 -8.10
CA SER A 299 23.49 4.50 -7.89
C SER A 299 24.19 4.78 -6.56
N THR A 300 24.67 3.74 -5.88
CA THR A 300 25.52 3.90 -4.71
C THR A 300 26.88 4.42 -5.17
N VAL A 301 26.99 5.72 -5.39
CA VAL A 301 28.26 6.38 -5.69
C VAL A 301 28.85 6.81 -4.36
N PHE A 302 30.12 6.50 -4.14
CA PHE A 302 30.87 7.09 -3.04
C PHE A 302 30.80 8.62 -3.16
N SER A 303 30.46 9.31 -2.08
CA SER A 303 30.68 10.76 -2.00
C SER A 303 32.16 11.08 -2.20
N GLN A 304 32.51 12.32 -2.56
CA GLN A 304 33.91 12.70 -2.83
C GLN A 304 34.84 12.49 -1.61
N ALA A 305 34.28 12.62 -0.40
CA ALA A 305 35.00 12.26 0.83
C ALA A 305 35.24 10.76 0.95
N GLU A 306 34.26 9.94 0.57
CA GLU A 306 34.37 8.47 0.59
C GLU A 306 35.24 7.94 -0.55
N GLU A 307 35.31 8.63 -1.69
CA GLU A 307 36.23 8.31 -2.78
C GLU A 307 37.69 8.53 -2.33
N THR A 308 37.93 9.60 -1.57
CA THR A 308 39.22 9.85 -0.92
C THR A 308 39.56 8.77 0.12
N LEU A 309 38.56 8.30 0.89
CA LEU A 309 38.73 7.19 1.83
C LEU A 309 39.00 5.87 1.12
N LYS A 310 38.32 5.60 0.00
CA LYS A 310 38.54 4.42 -0.85
C LYS A 310 39.98 4.37 -1.31
N THR A 311 40.52 5.47 -1.82
CA THR A 311 41.92 5.56 -2.26
C THR A 311 42.87 5.29 -1.09
N LYS A 312 42.61 5.87 0.09
CA LYS A 312 43.42 5.60 1.30
C LYS A 312 43.37 4.14 1.75
N ILE A 313 42.21 3.50 1.70
CA ILE A 313 42.05 2.08 2.04
C ILE A 313 42.84 1.22 1.04
N LEU A 314 42.71 1.50 -0.26
CA LEU A 314 43.46 0.80 -1.30
C LEU A 314 44.96 0.96 -1.11
N ASP A 315 45.44 2.18 -0.86
CA ASP A 315 46.86 2.45 -0.62
C ASP A 315 47.39 1.72 0.62
N LEU A 316 46.63 1.73 1.73
CA LEU A 316 47.01 1.03 2.96
C LEU A 316 47.09 -0.49 2.75
N LEU A 317 46.10 -1.07 2.06
CA LEU A 317 46.10 -2.51 1.78
C LEU A 317 47.20 -2.88 0.78
N GLN A 318 47.41 -2.05 -0.24
CA GLN A 318 48.40 -2.29 -1.28
C GLN A 318 49.84 -2.13 -0.76
N LYS A 319 50.09 -1.17 0.13
CA LYS A 319 51.39 -0.98 0.79
C LYS A 319 51.79 -2.18 1.66
N ASN A 320 50.82 -2.87 2.25
CA ASN A 320 51.07 -4.01 3.14
C ASN A 320 50.96 -5.37 2.45
N GLU A 321 50.64 -5.41 1.14
CA GLU A 321 50.52 -6.61 0.30
C GLU A 321 49.91 -7.84 1.02
N PHE A 322 50.72 -8.87 1.32
CA PHE A 322 50.29 -10.13 1.95
C PHE A 322 50.28 -10.09 3.48
N GLN A 323 50.41 -8.91 4.07
CA GLN A 323 50.33 -8.65 5.50
C GLN A 323 49.34 -7.50 5.77
N PRO A 324 48.11 -7.53 5.20
CA PRO A 324 47.19 -6.40 5.27
C PRO A 324 46.80 -6.09 6.72
N PRO A 325 46.60 -4.80 7.06
CA PRO A 325 46.03 -4.43 8.36
C PRO A 325 44.65 -5.08 8.56
N SER A 326 44.33 -5.44 9.80
CA SER A 326 43.01 -5.98 10.13
C SER A 326 41.90 -4.93 9.95
N LYS A 327 40.65 -5.38 9.89
CA LYS A 327 39.49 -4.47 9.87
C LYS A 327 39.51 -3.50 11.06
N GLU A 328 39.90 -3.95 12.24
CA GLU A 328 40.03 -3.13 13.44
C GLU A 328 41.17 -2.10 13.32
N GLU A 329 42.32 -2.51 12.81
CA GLU A 329 43.50 -1.64 12.58
C GLU A 329 43.21 -0.57 11.51
N LEU A 330 42.47 -0.93 10.45
CA LEU A 330 41.96 0.01 9.45
C LEU A 330 40.99 1.03 10.06
N SER A 331 40.07 0.56 10.92
CA SER A 331 39.11 1.42 11.63
C SER A 331 39.83 2.47 12.48
N GLN A 332 40.87 2.06 13.21
CA GLN A 332 41.68 2.93 14.05
C GLN A 332 42.51 3.92 13.22
N SER A 333 43.19 3.43 12.17
CA SER A 333 44.08 4.24 11.34
C SER A 333 43.33 5.33 10.56
N LEU A 334 42.11 5.02 10.12
CA LEU A 334 41.26 5.95 9.37
C LEU A 334 40.32 6.76 10.27
N LYS A 335 40.33 6.52 11.60
CA LYS A 335 39.42 7.12 12.58
C LYS A 335 37.94 7.00 12.18
N LEU A 336 37.56 5.82 11.70
CA LEU A 336 36.20 5.51 11.26
C LEU A 336 35.50 4.60 12.27
N ASP A 337 34.18 4.76 12.36
CA ASP A 337 33.31 3.80 13.05
C ASP A 337 33.31 2.44 12.32
N GLN A 338 33.25 1.34 13.07
CA GLN A 338 33.36 -0.02 12.52
C GLN A 338 32.21 -0.36 11.56
N LYS A 339 31.00 0.16 11.81
CA LYS A 339 29.84 -0.06 10.93
C LYS A 339 30.04 0.67 9.61
N HIS A 340 30.46 1.92 9.67
CA HIS A 340 30.75 2.74 8.49
C HIS A 340 31.86 2.11 7.62
N LEU A 341 32.98 1.69 8.24
CA LEU A 341 34.04 0.98 7.52
C LEU A 341 33.53 -0.33 6.90
N SER A 342 32.68 -1.07 7.63
CA SER A 342 32.13 -2.32 7.11
C SER A 342 31.26 -2.12 5.86
N ASP A 343 30.51 -1.02 5.78
CA ASP A 343 29.66 -0.73 4.63
C ASP A 343 30.51 -0.32 3.42
N ILE A 344 31.56 0.49 3.62
CA ILE A 344 32.54 0.84 2.58
C ILE A 344 33.24 -0.41 2.04
N LEU A 345 33.77 -1.28 2.90
CA LEU A 345 34.47 -2.50 2.49
C LEU A 345 33.56 -3.45 1.70
N LYS A 346 32.30 -3.62 2.12
CA LYS A 346 31.31 -4.42 1.38
C LYS A 346 31.06 -3.87 -0.02
N LEU A 347 30.97 -2.54 -0.15
CA LEU A 347 30.78 -1.89 -1.43
C LEU A 347 32.00 -2.07 -2.35
N MET A 348 33.21 -1.88 -1.82
CA MET A 348 34.46 -2.11 -2.56
C MET A 348 34.65 -3.57 -3.00
N VAL A 349 34.17 -4.54 -2.22
CA VAL A 349 34.14 -5.97 -2.62
C VAL A 349 33.11 -6.20 -3.74
N LYS A 350 31.92 -5.59 -3.65
CA LYS A 350 30.89 -5.69 -4.69
C LYS A 350 31.35 -5.06 -6.02
N GLU A 351 32.11 -3.98 -5.97
CA GLU A 351 32.75 -3.33 -7.13
C GLU A 351 33.96 -4.11 -7.67
N GLY A 352 34.44 -5.14 -6.97
CA GLY A 352 35.61 -5.93 -7.39
C GLY A 352 36.96 -5.26 -7.12
N SER A 353 37.00 -4.15 -6.39
CA SER A 353 38.27 -3.49 -5.99
C SER A 353 39.00 -4.26 -4.87
N LEU A 354 38.24 -4.96 -4.02
CA LEU A 354 38.76 -5.78 -2.92
C LEU A 354 38.25 -7.22 -3.01
N VAL A 355 39.06 -8.14 -2.46
CA VAL A 355 38.70 -9.53 -2.23
C VAL A 355 38.65 -9.77 -0.72
N ARG A 356 37.51 -10.22 -0.22
CA ARG A 356 37.31 -10.55 1.20
C ARG A 356 37.88 -11.94 1.48
N ILE A 357 38.97 -12.02 2.24
CA ILE A 357 39.60 -13.29 2.63
C ILE A 357 38.92 -13.88 3.87
N SER A 358 38.66 -13.04 4.87
CA SER A 358 37.94 -13.43 6.09
C SER A 358 37.10 -12.26 6.62
N ASP A 359 36.50 -12.40 7.80
CA ASP A 359 35.74 -11.31 8.43
C ASP A 359 36.62 -10.09 8.75
N SER A 360 37.89 -10.33 9.08
CA SER A 360 38.86 -9.32 9.50
C SER A 360 39.93 -8.98 8.44
N MET A 361 40.01 -9.73 7.34
CA MET A 361 41.08 -9.61 6.33
C MET A 361 40.54 -9.37 4.92
N TYR A 362 41.10 -8.36 4.27
CA TYR A 362 40.78 -7.97 2.89
C TYR A 362 42.09 -7.77 2.11
N LEU A 363 42.11 -8.21 0.86
CA LEU A 363 43.19 -7.93 -0.08
C LEU A 363 42.67 -7.05 -1.21
N THR A 364 43.54 -6.24 -1.81
CA THR A 364 43.19 -5.59 -3.07
C THR A 364 43.12 -6.62 -4.18
N SER A 365 42.30 -6.37 -5.19
CA SER A 365 42.21 -7.25 -6.36
C SER A 365 43.56 -7.47 -7.04
N SER A 366 44.40 -6.42 -7.12
CA SER A 366 45.76 -6.51 -7.65
C SER A 366 46.66 -7.46 -6.84
N VAL A 367 46.65 -7.36 -5.51
CA VAL A 367 47.43 -8.23 -4.62
C VAL A 367 46.91 -9.67 -4.67
N TYR A 368 45.60 -9.85 -4.75
CA TYR A 368 45.00 -11.17 -4.94
C TYR A 368 45.48 -11.83 -6.24
N HIS A 369 45.50 -11.10 -7.37
CA HIS A 369 46.01 -11.65 -8.63
C HIS A 369 47.50 -11.98 -8.56
N LYS A 370 48.33 -11.11 -7.97
CA LYS A 370 49.76 -11.41 -7.72
C LYS A 370 49.95 -12.71 -6.93
N MET A 371 49.12 -12.95 -5.91
CA MET A 371 49.15 -14.19 -5.13
C MET A 371 48.84 -15.42 -6.00
N ILE A 372 47.80 -15.34 -6.82
CA ILE A 372 47.41 -16.45 -7.70
C ILE A 372 48.52 -16.75 -8.72
N ASP A 373 49.19 -15.73 -9.26
CA ASP A 373 50.30 -15.92 -10.19
C ASP A 373 51.52 -16.54 -9.49
N ALA A 374 51.84 -16.10 -8.27
CA ALA A 374 52.90 -16.70 -7.46
C ALA A 374 52.61 -18.19 -7.17
N LEU A 375 51.35 -18.53 -6.89
CA LEU A 375 50.92 -19.91 -6.69
C LEU A 375 51.06 -20.74 -7.97
N LYS A 376 50.60 -20.23 -9.13
CA LYS A 376 50.76 -20.92 -10.41
C LYS A 376 52.24 -21.21 -10.73
N ASN A 377 53.11 -20.23 -10.49
CA ASN A 377 54.55 -20.39 -10.67
C ASN A 377 55.17 -21.45 -9.75
N PHE A 378 54.71 -21.54 -8.50
CA PHE A 378 55.16 -22.57 -7.57
C PHE A 378 54.68 -23.96 -8.01
N TYR A 379 53.39 -24.10 -8.33
CA TYR A 379 52.81 -25.38 -8.72
C TYR A 379 53.29 -25.89 -10.08
N GLY A 380 53.78 -25.00 -10.96
CA GLY A 380 54.50 -25.40 -12.17
C GLY A 380 55.85 -26.10 -11.90
N LYS A 381 56.41 -25.94 -10.70
CA LYS A 381 57.67 -26.56 -10.27
C LYS A 381 57.48 -27.72 -9.31
N LYS A 382 56.50 -27.64 -8.40
CA LYS A 382 56.24 -28.65 -7.37
C LYS A 382 54.72 -28.89 -7.22
N PRO A 383 54.25 -30.15 -7.26
CA PRO A 383 52.81 -30.45 -7.25
C PRO A 383 52.12 -30.25 -5.89
N GLU A 384 52.89 -30.13 -4.81
CA GLU A 384 52.39 -30.08 -3.44
C GLU A 384 53.08 -28.95 -2.66
N MET A 385 52.29 -28.18 -1.92
CA MET A 385 52.76 -27.01 -1.15
C MET A 385 52.42 -27.16 0.33
N THR A 386 53.41 -27.03 1.20
CA THR A 386 53.21 -26.92 2.65
C THR A 386 52.83 -25.50 3.06
N VAL A 387 52.34 -25.32 4.29
CA VAL A 387 52.06 -23.97 4.84
C VAL A 387 53.33 -23.11 4.95
N ALA A 388 54.47 -23.73 5.25
CA ALA A 388 55.76 -23.04 5.33
C ALA A 388 56.19 -22.51 3.94
N GLU A 389 56.09 -23.35 2.91
CA GLU A 389 56.39 -22.95 1.54
C GLU A 389 55.46 -21.83 1.07
N PHE A 390 54.16 -21.90 1.37
CA PHE A 390 53.22 -20.82 1.05
C PHE A 390 53.62 -19.49 1.69
N ARG A 391 53.99 -19.53 2.97
CA ARG A 391 54.48 -18.35 3.70
C ARG A 391 55.70 -17.76 3.03
N ASP A 392 56.64 -18.61 2.62
CA ASP A 392 57.92 -18.20 2.04
C ASP A 392 57.74 -17.64 0.62
N ILE A 393 56.83 -18.19 -0.19
CA ILE A 393 56.47 -17.69 -1.53
C ILE A 393 55.95 -16.26 -1.47
N LEU A 394 55.10 -15.96 -0.48
CA LEU A 394 54.45 -14.66 -0.33
C LEU A 394 55.21 -13.70 0.61
N GLY A 395 56.34 -14.13 1.20
CA GLY A 395 57.09 -13.31 2.15
C GLY A 395 56.24 -12.84 3.35
N THR A 396 55.32 -13.69 3.82
CA THR A 396 54.37 -13.33 4.88
C THR A 396 54.67 -14.08 6.19
N THR A 397 53.78 -13.99 7.18
CA THR A 397 53.86 -14.78 8.41
C THR A 397 52.74 -15.82 8.47
N ARG A 398 52.88 -16.83 9.35
CA ARG A 398 51.86 -17.88 9.54
C ARG A 398 50.48 -17.30 9.91
N LYS A 399 50.47 -16.15 10.62
CA LYS A 399 49.25 -15.41 11.00
C LYS A 399 48.41 -15.03 9.78
N TYR A 400 49.03 -14.59 8.70
CA TYR A 400 48.33 -14.16 7.47
C TYR A 400 48.18 -15.32 6.46
N ALA A 401 49.16 -16.21 6.41
CA ALA A 401 49.16 -17.35 5.50
C ALA A 401 47.95 -18.30 5.71
N LEU A 402 47.59 -18.58 6.96
CA LEU A 402 46.53 -19.55 7.27
C LEU A 402 45.13 -19.08 6.80
N PRO A 403 44.64 -17.87 7.14
CA PRO A 403 43.35 -17.39 6.63
C PRO A 403 43.26 -17.36 5.11
N ILE A 404 44.36 -17.00 4.44
CA ILE A 404 44.43 -16.98 2.98
C ILE A 404 44.30 -18.40 2.42
N LEU A 405 45.01 -19.38 2.99
CA LEU A 405 44.89 -20.77 2.57
C LEU A 405 43.48 -21.34 2.80
N GLU A 406 42.86 -21.02 3.93
CA GLU A 406 41.47 -21.40 4.23
C GLU A 406 40.48 -20.80 3.22
N TYR A 407 40.69 -19.55 2.83
CA TYR A 407 39.92 -18.89 1.77
C TYR A 407 40.11 -19.59 0.42
N LEU A 408 41.35 -19.93 0.04
CA LEU A 408 41.65 -20.64 -1.21
C LEU A 408 41.04 -22.04 -1.22
N ASP A 409 41.07 -22.75 -0.10
CA ASP A 409 40.45 -24.06 0.06
C ASP A 409 38.92 -23.96 -0.07
N SER A 410 38.30 -22.96 0.57
CA SER A 410 36.85 -22.72 0.53
C SER A 410 36.35 -22.34 -0.87
N ASN A 411 37.17 -21.61 -1.64
CA ASN A 411 36.87 -21.26 -3.04
C ASN A 411 37.29 -22.32 -4.06
N LYS A 412 37.73 -23.51 -3.59
CA LYS A 412 38.19 -24.62 -4.43
C LYS A 412 39.36 -24.23 -5.36
N THR A 413 40.17 -23.27 -4.95
CA THR A 413 41.42 -22.91 -5.64
C THR A 413 42.53 -23.89 -5.26
N THR A 414 42.56 -24.31 -3.99
CA THR A 414 43.45 -25.34 -3.46
C THR A 414 42.66 -26.44 -2.74
N LEU A 415 43.30 -27.59 -2.53
CA LEU A 415 42.75 -28.69 -1.73
C LEU A 415 43.80 -29.13 -0.71
N ARG A 416 43.42 -29.12 0.57
CA ARG A 416 44.24 -29.67 1.65
C ARG A 416 44.19 -31.20 1.66
N VAL A 417 45.36 -31.83 1.60
CA VAL A 417 45.56 -33.29 1.70
C VAL A 417 46.63 -33.53 2.77
N GLY A 418 46.19 -33.83 3.99
CA GLY A 418 47.10 -33.92 5.15
C GLY A 418 47.78 -32.57 5.45
N ASP A 419 49.11 -32.55 5.41
CA ASP A 419 49.95 -31.37 5.70
C ASP A 419 50.33 -30.54 4.46
N VAL A 420 49.93 -31.00 3.28
CA VAL A 420 50.18 -30.33 1.99
C VAL A 420 48.88 -29.88 1.33
N ARG A 421 49.00 -28.97 0.38
CA ARG A 421 47.93 -28.51 -0.50
C ARG A 421 48.27 -28.79 -1.96
N LYS A 422 47.23 -29.08 -2.74
CA LYS A 422 47.28 -29.26 -4.20
C LYS A 422 46.49 -28.15 -4.88
N LEU A 423 46.93 -27.72 -6.06
CA LEU A 423 46.22 -26.73 -6.86
C LEU A 423 45.03 -27.37 -7.59
N LEU A 424 43.87 -26.72 -7.54
CA LEU A 424 42.64 -27.17 -8.23
C LEU A 424 42.25 -26.26 -9.41
N LEU A 425 42.97 -25.15 -9.63
CA LEU A 425 42.78 -24.28 -10.79
C LEU A 425 42.94 -25.10 -12.08
N LYS A 426 41.82 -25.40 -12.76
CA LYS A 426 41.86 -25.80 -14.17
C LYS A 426 42.36 -24.61 -14.97
N SER A 427 43.44 -24.83 -15.72
CA SER A 427 44.02 -23.93 -16.73
C SER A 427 42.97 -23.35 -17.65
#